data_AF-A0A6F9AHV6-F1
#
_entry.id   AF-A0A6F9AHV6-F1
#
_cell.length_a   1.000
_cell.length_b   1.000
_cell.length_c   1.000
_cell.angle_alpha   90.00
_cell.angle_beta   90.00
_cell.angle_gamma   90.00
#
_symmetry.space_group_name_H-M   'P 1'
#
loop_
_entity.id
_entity.type
_entity.pdbx_description
1 polymer ?
#
loop_
_entity_poly.entity_id
_entity_poly.type
_entity_poly.pdbx_seq_one_letter_code
_entity_poly.pdbx_strand_id
1 'polypeptide(L)'
;MSELVGHPGSLCAAVNIYYLACSRCHFNCSYVLFSNKVAFLMDLLLHQLTLFVPDEDKSIFGRSVNKQVFEGLTTSLLQTSATILSLILPYVPECGRGDAPRILSPDTKTKTSPIEPLNTRAQDLISYVVNMGLIDKLYGCFLSVQGPVDESPKMSAFLHQATALLHAMCKLCFAVTGRSPSIFDNKRADPTGLTALLQSTDLVGVVHTLYCILLHSSSLPEPAAQSPQEPYAPGVIQVALTGLRFLNSFALLDLSAFQVQ
;
A
#
# COMPACT_ATOMS: atom_id res chain seq x y z
N MET A 1 -30.38 25.90 -7.84
CA MET A 1 -29.75 24.58 -8.06
C MET A 1 -28.28 24.67 -7.68
N SER A 2 -28.04 25.12 -6.45
CA SER A 2 -26.74 25.48 -5.90
C SER A 2 -26.78 25.13 -4.42
N GLU A 3 -26.43 23.90 -4.06
CA GLU A 3 -26.13 23.48 -2.69
C GLU A 3 -25.73 22.00 -2.69
N LEU A 4 -24.47 21.73 -3.00
CA LEU A 4 -23.79 20.47 -2.68
C LEU A 4 -22.26 20.66 -2.72
N VAL A 5 -21.79 21.83 -2.27
CA VAL A 5 -20.39 21.98 -1.86
C VAL A 5 -20.31 21.44 -0.43
N GLY A 6 -20.26 20.11 -0.31
CA GLY A 6 -20.01 19.46 0.97
C GLY A 6 -18.68 19.98 1.52
N HIS A 7 -18.70 20.52 2.73
CA HIS A 7 -17.47 20.96 3.40
C HIS A 7 -16.47 19.79 3.45
N PRO A 8 -15.18 19.99 3.10
CA PRO A 8 -14.17 18.94 3.15
C PRO A 8 -14.07 18.25 4.53
N GLY A 9 -14.45 18.96 5.60
CA GLY A 9 -14.58 18.38 6.95
C GLY A 9 -15.67 17.31 7.11
N SER A 10 -16.80 17.42 6.39
CA SER A 10 -17.89 16.44 6.47
C SER A 10 -17.52 15.12 5.79
N LEU A 11 -16.86 15.19 4.63
CA LEU A 11 -16.38 14.00 3.92
C LEU A 11 -15.25 13.31 4.68
N CYS A 12 -14.28 14.07 5.21
CA CYS A 12 -13.21 13.53 6.05
C CYS A 12 -13.77 12.82 7.30
N ALA A 13 -14.79 13.41 7.95
CA ALA A 13 -15.47 12.77 9.08
C ALA A 13 -16.17 11.47 8.67
N ALA A 14 -16.85 11.43 7.53
CA ALA A 14 -17.49 10.23 7.02
C ALA A 14 -16.47 9.10 6.72
N VAL A 15 -15.34 9.44 6.09
CA VAL A 15 -14.23 8.49 5.84
C VAL A 15 -13.66 7.98 7.16
N ASN A 16 -13.47 8.85 8.14
CA ASN A 16 -12.98 8.44 9.46
C ASN A 16 -13.96 7.51 10.20
N ILE A 17 -15.27 7.78 10.14
CA ILE A 17 -16.29 6.87 10.69
C ILE A 17 -16.22 5.51 9.98
N TYR A 18 -16.03 5.53 8.66
CA TYR A 18 -15.89 4.31 7.87
C TYR A 18 -14.64 3.51 8.26
N TYR A 19 -13.50 4.19 8.45
CA TYR A 19 -12.28 3.62 9.01
C TYR A 19 -12.53 2.99 10.37
N LEU A 20 -13.14 3.71 11.32
CA LEU A 20 -13.42 3.20 12.66
C LEU A 20 -14.34 1.98 12.63
N ALA A 21 -15.36 1.98 11.77
CA ALA A 21 -16.26 0.85 11.59
C ALA A 21 -15.54 -0.38 11.03
N CYS A 22 -14.57 -0.19 10.13
CA CYS A 22 -13.78 -1.28 9.55
C CYS A 22 -12.61 -1.73 10.44
N SER A 23 -12.09 -0.82 11.27
CA SER A 23 -10.92 -1.07 12.11
C SER A 23 -11.19 -2.23 13.06
N ARG A 24 -10.36 -3.28 12.96
CA ARG A 24 -10.46 -4.51 13.75
C ARG A 24 -11.78 -5.29 13.57
N CYS A 25 -12.55 -5.04 12.52
CA CYS A 25 -13.79 -5.76 12.25
C CYS A 25 -13.77 -6.45 10.87
N HIS A 26 -13.36 -7.72 10.85
CA HIS A 26 -13.32 -8.54 9.62
C HIS A 26 -14.68 -8.64 8.92
N PHE A 27 -15.78 -8.70 9.69
CA PHE A 27 -17.12 -8.78 9.11
C PHE A 27 -17.48 -7.51 8.33
N ASN A 28 -17.16 -6.34 8.88
CA ASN A 28 -17.39 -5.07 8.20
C ASN A 28 -16.50 -4.97 6.95
N CYS A 29 -15.21 -5.29 7.03
CA CYS A 29 -14.33 -5.28 5.86
C CYS A 29 -14.80 -6.24 4.76
N SER A 30 -15.25 -7.43 5.13
CA SER A 30 -15.81 -8.41 4.19
C SER A 30 -17.10 -7.88 3.55
N TYR A 31 -18.01 -7.30 4.34
CA TYR A 31 -19.22 -6.66 3.82
C TYR A 31 -18.89 -5.54 2.83
N VAL A 32 -17.92 -4.69 3.15
CA VAL A 32 -17.46 -3.60 2.27
C VAL A 32 -16.91 -4.11 0.95
N LEU A 33 -16.15 -5.21 0.97
CA LEU A 33 -15.64 -5.87 -0.23
C LEU A 33 -16.79 -6.45 -1.09
N PHE A 34 -17.65 -7.27 -0.48
CA PHE A 34 -18.73 -7.95 -1.20
C PHE A 34 -19.81 -6.99 -1.72
N SER A 35 -20.05 -5.87 -1.02
CA SER A 35 -20.97 -4.82 -1.46
C SER A 35 -20.36 -3.84 -2.47
N ASN A 36 -19.13 -4.08 -2.93
CA ASN A 36 -18.38 -3.21 -3.84
C ASN A 36 -18.08 -1.79 -3.33
N LYS A 37 -18.32 -1.50 -2.05
CA LYS A 37 -18.08 -0.16 -1.50
C LYS A 37 -16.60 0.21 -1.46
N VAL A 38 -15.71 -0.79 -1.45
CA VAL A 38 -14.26 -0.59 -1.57
C VAL A 38 -13.86 0.02 -2.91
N ALA A 39 -14.53 -0.33 -4.02
CA ALA A 39 -14.24 0.26 -5.33
C ALA A 39 -14.53 1.76 -5.33
N PHE A 40 -15.65 2.18 -4.73
CA PHE A 40 -15.97 3.59 -4.55
C PHE A 40 -14.92 4.36 -3.73
N LEU A 41 -14.31 3.73 -2.71
CA LEU A 41 -13.21 4.36 -1.98
C LEU A 41 -11.97 4.54 -2.86
N MET A 42 -11.66 3.56 -3.71
CA MET A 42 -10.54 3.63 -4.66
C MET A 42 -10.80 4.69 -5.74
N ASP A 43 -12.03 4.78 -6.27
CA ASP A 43 -12.45 5.83 -7.20
C ASP A 43 -12.29 7.22 -6.58
N LEU A 44 -12.76 7.39 -5.34
CA LEU A 44 -12.65 8.67 -4.63
C LEU A 44 -11.19 9.03 -4.34
N LEU A 45 -10.37 8.04 -3.97
CA LEU A 45 -8.93 8.22 -3.78
C LEU A 45 -8.23 8.62 -5.07
N LEU A 46 -8.49 7.92 -6.18
CA LEU A 46 -7.94 8.28 -7.49
C LEU A 46 -8.39 9.67 -7.90
N HIS A 47 -9.66 10.02 -7.70
CA HIS A 47 -10.17 11.35 -7.99
C HIS A 47 -9.41 12.44 -7.23
N GLN A 48 -9.19 12.25 -5.92
CA GLN A 48 -8.37 13.16 -5.11
C GLN A 48 -6.94 13.26 -5.66
N LEU A 49 -6.31 12.13 -5.98
CA LEU A 49 -4.96 12.13 -6.54
C LEU A 49 -4.89 12.86 -7.88
N THR A 50 -5.83 12.63 -8.80
CA THR A 50 -5.87 13.28 -10.12
C THR A 50 -6.05 14.81 -10.03
N LEU A 51 -6.70 15.32 -8.98
CA LEU A 51 -6.82 16.78 -8.76
C LEU A 51 -5.48 17.43 -8.40
N PHE A 52 -4.57 16.69 -7.76
CA PHE A 52 -3.34 17.26 -7.17
C PHE A 52 -2.04 16.73 -7.80
N VAL A 53 -2.12 15.63 -8.54
CA VAL A 53 -1.01 14.97 -9.21
C VAL A 53 -1.26 15.08 -10.72
N PRO A 54 -0.48 15.91 -11.43
CA PRO A 54 -0.65 16.09 -12.87
C PRO A 54 -0.38 14.79 -13.64
N ASP A 55 -0.83 14.73 -14.88
CA ASP A 55 -0.42 13.66 -15.79
C ASP A 55 1.04 13.90 -16.22
N GLU A 56 1.82 12.81 -16.28
CA GLU A 56 3.28 12.88 -16.41
C GLU A 56 3.73 13.43 -17.78
N ASP A 57 4.39 14.60 -17.79
CA ASP A 57 5.37 14.95 -18.81
C ASP A 57 6.74 14.44 -18.34
N LYS A 58 7.33 13.50 -19.09
CA LYS A 58 8.57 12.74 -18.75
C LYS A 58 9.78 13.57 -18.29
N SER A 59 9.75 14.90 -18.40
CA SER A 59 10.84 15.81 -18.06
C SER A 59 10.81 16.37 -16.63
N ILE A 60 9.69 16.28 -15.91
CA ILE A 60 9.53 16.92 -14.58
C ILE A 60 8.88 15.97 -13.56
N PHE A 61 9.44 14.76 -13.42
CA PHE A 61 8.93 13.77 -12.46
C PHE A 61 8.87 14.32 -11.02
N GLY A 62 7.71 14.23 -10.38
CA GLY A 62 7.49 14.54 -8.96
C GLY A 62 7.54 16.03 -8.56
N ARG A 63 8.16 16.93 -9.34
CA ARG A 63 8.34 18.34 -8.93
C ARG A 63 7.06 19.18 -9.00
N SER A 64 6.05 18.72 -9.73
CA SER A 64 4.79 19.42 -10.00
C SER A 64 3.63 18.99 -9.10
N VAL A 65 3.85 18.05 -8.18
CA VAL A 65 2.81 17.57 -7.25
C VAL A 65 2.36 18.70 -6.32
N ASN A 66 1.06 18.96 -6.29
CA ASN A 66 0.48 19.94 -5.38
C ASN A 66 0.53 19.40 -3.94
N LYS A 67 1.15 20.16 -3.03
CA LYS A 67 1.30 19.79 -1.60
C LYS A 67 -0.03 19.60 -0.87
N GLN A 68 -1.14 20.10 -1.42
CA GLN A 68 -2.49 19.81 -0.91
C GLN A 68 -2.87 18.33 -1.02
N VAL A 69 -2.19 17.54 -1.85
CA VAL A 69 -2.38 16.07 -1.90
C VAL A 69 -2.13 15.43 -0.53
N PHE A 70 -1.25 16.02 0.28
CA PHE A 70 -0.90 15.56 1.61
C PHE A 70 -1.91 16.00 2.68
N GLU A 71 -3.03 16.61 2.31
CA GLU A 71 -4.10 16.95 3.23
C GLU A 71 -4.82 15.71 3.81
N GLY A 72 -5.67 15.96 4.82
CA GLY A 72 -6.28 14.90 5.63
C GLY A 72 -7.23 13.97 4.88
N LEU A 73 -7.91 14.45 3.83
CA LEU A 73 -8.87 13.62 3.09
C LEU A 73 -8.16 12.49 2.32
N THR A 74 -7.18 12.81 1.47
CA THR A 74 -6.43 11.79 0.71
C THR A 74 -5.74 10.80 1.64
N THR A 75 -5.12 11.31 2.72
CA THR A 75 -4.46 10.48 3.73
C THR A 75 -5.45 9.56 4.46
N SER A 76 -6.64 10.04 4.80
CA SER A 76 -7.68 9.22 5.45
C SER A 76 -8.28 8.18 4.50
N LEU A 77 -8.42 8.48 3.21
CA LEU A 77 -8.84 7.51 2.19
C LEU A 77 -7.82 6.39 2.04
N LEU A 78 -6.52 6.74 1.99
CA LEU A 78 -5.42 5.78 1.99
C LEU A 78 -5.46 4.88 3.23
N GLN A 79 -5.58 5.48 4.42
CA GLN A 79 -5.64 4.76 5.69
C GLN A 79 -6.82 3.79 5.73
N THR A 80 -8.00 4.27 5.34
CA THR A 80 -9.25 3.49 5.32
C THR A 80 -9.11 2.29 4.38
N SER A 81 -8.61 2.55 3.17
CA SER A 81 -8.38 1.52 2.16
C SER A 81 -7.36 0.49 2.62
N ALA A 82 -6.19 0.92 3.11
CA ALA A 82 -5.15 0.04 3.63
C ALA A 82 -5.68 -0.85 4.77
N THR A 83 -6.50 -0.29 5.66
CA THR A 83 -7.12 -1.02 6.78
C THR A 83 -8.07 -2.10 6.30
N ILE A 84 -8.95 -1.75 5.35
CA ILE A 84 -9.91 -2.70 4.78
C ILE A 84 -9.17 -3.84 4.08
N LEU A 85 -8.20 -3.52 3.22
CA LEU A 85 -7.44 -4.52 2.47
C LEU A 85 -6.62 -5.43 3.40
N SER A 86 -6.03 -4.87 4.46
CA SER A 86 -5.25 -5.65 5.44
C SER A 86 -6.10 -6.66 6.22
N LEU A 87 -7.37 -6.37 6.43
CA LEU A 87 -8.31 -7.22 7.18
C LEU A 87 -9.12 -8.15 6.28
N ILE A 88 -9.09 -7.95 4.95
CA ILE A 88 -9.68 -8.87 3.97
C ILE A 88 -8.84 -10.14 3.79
N LEU A 89 -7.59 -10.14 4.26
CA LEU A 89 -6.68 -11.27 4.11
C LEU A 89 -7.39 -12.56 4.56
N PRO A 90 -7.57 -13.56 3.67
CA PRO A 90 -8.18 -14.82 4.07
C PRO A 90 -7.37 -15.36 5.24
N TYR A 91 -8.05 -15.83 6.28
CA TYR A 91 -7.41 -16.37 7.48
C TYR A 91 -6.38 -17.43 7.08
N VAL A 92 -5.11 -17.03 7.04
CA VAL A 92 -3.99 -17.96 7.00
C VAL A 92 -3.82 -18.36 8.45
N PRO A 93 -4.11 -19.62 8.86
CA PRO A 93 -3.76 -20.05 10.20
C PRO A 93 -2.27 -19.77 10.37
N GLU A 94 -1.92 -19.01 11.40
CA GLU A 94 -0.55 -18.64 11.71
C GLU A 94 0.34 -19.89 11.60
N CYS A 95 1.23 -19.90 10.61
CA CYS A 95 2.31 -20.87 10.55
C CYS A 95 3.28 -20.50 11.68
N GLY A 96 3.00 -20.96 12.90
CA GLY A 96 3.77 -20.51 14.07
C GLY A 96 3.34 -20.96 15.46
N ARG A 97 2.44 -21.94 15.61
CA ARG A 97 2.30 -22.65 16.89
C ARG A 97 2.55 -24.12 16.65
N GLY A 98 3.67 -24.60 17.17
CA GLY A 98 4.20 -25.92 16.91
C GLY A 98 3.16 -27.02 17.15
N ASP A 99 2.83 -27.72 16.08
CA ASP A 99 2.63 -29.16 16.10
C ASP A 99 2.88 -29.72 14.70
N ALA A 100 3.46 -30.92 14.66
CA ALA A 100 4.15 -31.58 13.55
C ALA A 100 3.47 -31.56 12.16
N PRO A 101 4.27 -31.71 11.06
CA PRO A 101 3.77 -31.66 9.69
C PRO A 101 2.93 -32.90 9.38
N ARG A 102 1.60 -32.76 9.32
CA ARG A 102 0.76 -33.78 8.69
C ARG A 102 0.72 -33.52 7.19
N ILE A 103 1.39 -34.40 6.46
CA ILE A 103 1.31 -34.57 5.01
C ILE A 103 -0.18 -34.56 4.61
N LEU A 104 -0.61 -33.53 3.89
CA LEU A 104 -1.94 -33.49 3.27
C LEU A 104 -1.85 -34.21 1.93
N SER A 105 -2.44 -35.40 1.88
CA SER A 105 -2.62 -36.20 0.66
C SER A 105 -3.50 -35.45 -0.36
N PRO A 106 -3.21 -35.53 -1.67
CA PRO A 106 -3.98 -34.83 -2.68
C PRO A 106 -5.12 -35.73 -3.12
N ASP A 107 -6.31 -35.63 -2.52
CA ASP A 107 -7.54 -36.10 -3.15
C ASP A 107 -8.77 -35.66 -2.36
N THR A 108 -9.49 -34.67 -2.89
CA THR A 108 -10.95 -34.73 -3.16
C THR A 108 -11.46 -33.35 -3.56
N LYS A 109 -11.71 -33.18 -4.86
CA LYS A 109 -12.68 -32.20 -5.36
C LYS A 109 -14.04 -32.53 -4.74
N THR A 110 -14.62 -31.61 -3.97
CA THR A 110 -16.04 -31.17 -4.01
C THR A 110 -16.43 -30.52 -2.68
N LYS A 111 -16.31 -29.19 -2.62
CA LYS A 111 -17.12 -28.21 -1.89
C LYS A 111 -16.45 -26.86 -2.14
N THR A 112 -17.10 -25.97 -2.89
CA THR A 112 -16.66 -24.57 -3.03
C THR A 112 -16.54 -24.00 -1.63
N SER A 113 -15.31 -23.88 -1.14
CA SER A 113 -15.07 -23.34 0.20
C SER A 113 -15.53 -21.88 0.21
N PRO A 114 -16.08 -21.35 1.31
CA PRO A 114 -16.47 -19.93 1.41
C PRO A 114 -15.34 -18.93 1.11
N ILE A 115 -14.09 -19.43 1.05
CA ILE A 115 -12.86 -18.69 0.76
C ILE A 115 -12.72 -18.40 -0.76
N GLU A 116 -13.33 -19.21 -1.63
CA GLU A 116 -13.17 -19.09 -3.09
C GLU A 116 -13.85 -17.84 -3.69
N PRO A 117 -15.09 -17.47 -3.30
CA PRO A 117 -15.68 -16.20 -3.72
C PRO A 117 -14.93 -14.97 -3.19
N LEU A 118 -14.39 -15.08 -1.96
CA LEU A 118 -13.59 -14.01 -1.36
C LEU A 118 -12.30 -13.77 -2.15
N ASN A 119 -11.58 -14.85 -2.47
CA ASN A 119 -10.32 -14.78 -3.22
C ASN A 119 -10.54 -14.22 -4.63
N THR A 120 -11.60 -14.66 -5.32
CA THR A 120 -11.97 -14.13 -6.64
C THR A 120 -12.24 -12.63 -6.55
N ARG A 121 -13.04 -12.20 -5.56
CA ARG A 121 -13.36 -10.79 -5.39
C ARG A 121 -12.15 -9.94 -5.00
N ALA A 122 -11.25 -10.48 -4.19
CA ALA A 122 -10.00 -9.81 -3.84
C ALA A 122 -9.06 -9.70 -5.06
N GLN A 123 -8.96 -10.73 -5.91
CA GLN A 123 -8.24 -10.66 -7.18
C GLN A 123 -8.83 -9.58 -8.09
N ASP A 124 -10.15 -9.58 -8.28
CA ASP A 124 -10.85 -8.57 -9.11
C ASP A 124 -10.57 -7.15 -8.61
N LEU A 125 -10.58 -6.94 -7.29
CA LEU A 125 -10.25 -5.65 -6.70
C LEU A 125 -8.79 -5.23 -6.99
N ILE A 126 -7.83 -6.14 -6.83
CA ILE A 126 -6.42 -5.84 -7.13
C ILE A 126 -6.29 -5.47 -8.62
N SER A 127 -6.82 -6.30 -9.51
CA SER A 127 -6.82 -6.05 -10.95
C SER A 127 -7.46 -4.71 -11.29
N TYR A 128 -8.57 -4.35 -10.64
CA TYR A 128 -9.22 -3.06 -10.83
C TYR A 128 -8.32 -1.89 -10.40
N VAL A 129 -7.69 -1.96 -9.22
CA VAL A 129 -6.75 -0.92 -8.74
C VAL A 129 -5.52 -0.80 -9.64
N VAL A 130 -5.00 -1.92 -10.15
CA VAL A 130 -3.89 -1.97 -11.11
C VAL A 130 -4.28 -1.25 -12.41
N ASN A 131 -5.49 -1.47 -12.93
CA ASN A 131 -5.92 -0.95 -14.23
C ASN A 131 -6.44 0.50 -14.18
N MET A 132 -6.83 1.03 -13.02
CA MET A 132 -7.42 2.37 -12.94
C MET A 132 -6.40 3.52 -12.89
N GLY A 133 -5.09 3.24 -12.80
CA GLY A 133 -4.03 4.26 -12.78
C GLY A 133 -3.75 4.88 -11.41
N LEU A 134 -4.26 4.29 -10.33
CA LEU A 134 -4.05 4.77 -8.96
C LEU A 134 -2.57 4.69 -8.55
N ILE A 135 -1.89 3.60 -8.91
CA ILE A 135 -0.49 3.38 -8.56
C ILE A 135 0.42 4.39 -9.27
N ASP A 136 0.14 4.74 -10.53
CA ASP A 136 0.89 5.76 -11.27
C ASP A 136 0.81 7.13 -10.60
N LYS A 137 -0.36 7.51 -10.08
CA LYS A 137 -0.48 8.76 -9.31
C LYS A 137 0.27 8.71 -7.99
N LEU A 138 0.27 7.58 -7.29
CA LEU A 138 1.07 7.41 -6.08
C LEU A 138 2.57 7.50 -6.39
N TYR A 139 3.02 6.94 -7.50
CA TYR A 139 4.42 7.01 -7.94
C TYR A 139 4.89 8.47 -8.07
N GLY A 140 4.10 9.34 -8.70
CA GLY A 140 4.35 10.78 -8.75
C GLY A 140 4.50 11.41 -7.35
N CYS A 141 3.66 11.04 -6.40
CA CYS A 141 3.76 11.51 -5.01
C CYS A 141 5.06 11.05 -4.31
N PHE A 142 5.46 9.79 -4.46
CA PHE A 142 6.71 9.29 -3.85
C PHE A 142 7.94 9.96 -4.45
N LEU A 143 7.95 10.19 -5.77
CA LEU A 143 9.04 10.91 -6.45
C LEU A 143 9.09 12.41 -6.14
N SER A 144 8.01 13.00 -5.64
CA SER A 144 8.01 14.40 -5.17
C SER A 144 8.87 14.60 -3.92
N VAL A 145 9.21 13.52 -3.20
CA VAL A 145 10.06 13.58 -2.01
C VAL A 145 11.51 13.82 -2.42
N GLN A 146 12.06 14.95 -1.96
CA GLN A 146 13.44 15.40 -2.26
C GLN A 146 14.28 15.60 -0.98
N GLY A 147 13.75 15.21 0.18
CA GLY A 147 14.29 15.61 1.48
C GLY A 147 13.73 14.75 2.63
N PRO A 148 14.24 14.92 3.86
CA PRO A 148 13.60 14.40 5.05
C PRO A 148 12.15 14.87 5.14
N VAL A 149 11.27 14.00 5.63
CA VAL A 149 9.84 14.30 5.79
C VAL A 149 9.50 14.91 7.16
N ASP A 150 10.53 15.20 7.97
CA ASP A 150 10.41 15.65 9.36
C ASP A 150 9.68 16.99 9.49
N GLU A 151 9.92 17.90 8.53
CA GLU A 151 9.31 19.22 8.47
C GLU A 151 7.81 19.20 8.09
N SER A 152 7.30 18.05 7.63
CA SER A 152 5.91 17.91 7.17
C SER A 152 5.24 16.65 7.73
N PRO A 153 4.58 16.75 8.91
CA PRO A 153 3.85 15.62 9.49
C PRO A 153 2.73 15.11 8.58
N LYS A 154 2.17 15.98 7.74
CA LYS A 154 1.17 15.65 6.72
C LYS A 154 1.74 14.75 5.63
N MET A 155 2.93 15.09 5.12
CA MET A 155 3.61 14.30 4.09
C MET A 155 4.05 12.94 4.64
N SER A 156 4.63 12.88 5.83
CA SER A 156 5.00 11.60 6.45
C SER A 156 3.78 10.71 6.73
N ALA A 157 2.67 11.28 7.21
CA ALA A 157 1.41 10.54 7.38
C ALA A 157 0.87 10.00 6.05
N PHE A 158 0.84 10.83 5.00
CA PHE A 158 0.43 10.40 3.66
C PHE A 158 1.30 9.26 3.15
N LEU A 159 2.63 9.41 3.16
CA LEU A 159 3.57 8.41 2.64
C LEU A 159 3.45 7.10 3.41
N HIS A 160 3.29 7.17 4.73
CA HIS A 160 3.06 6.00 5.56
C HIS A 160 1.78 5.25 5.15
N GLN A 161 0.65 5.96 4.95
CA GLN A 161 -0.62 5.34 4.56
C GLN A 161 -0.61 4.84 3.11
N ALA A 162 0.03 5.57 2.18
CA ALA A 162 0.23 5.14 0.80
C ALA A 162 1.04 3.83 0.75
N THR A 163 2.12 3.76 1.50
CA THR A 163 2.95 2.55 1.57
C THR A 163 2.23 1.41 2.28
N ALA A 164 1.40 1.71 3.29
CA ALA A 164 0.56 0.72 3.95
C ALA A 164 -0.47 0.11 3.00
N LEU A 165 -1.05 0.91 2.09
CA LEU A 165 -1.93 0.42 1.04
C LEU A 165 -1.20 -0.54 0.08
N LEU A 166 -0.03 -0.13 -0.43
CA LEU A 166 0.80 -0.97 -1.31
C LEU A 166 1.21 -2.29 -0.63
N HIS A 167 1.60 -2.22 0.65
CA HIS A 167 1.90 -3.39 1.47
C HIS A 167 0.68 -4.31 1.61
N ALA A 168 -0.51 -3.76 1.92
CA ALA A 168 -1.73 -4.54 2.03
C ALA A 168 -2.12 -5.21 0.70
N MET A 169 -1.95 -4.51 -0.42
CA MET A 169 -2.16 -5.07 -1.76
C MET A 169 -1.20 -6.24 -2.05
N CYS A 170 0.09 -6.11 -1.71
CA CYS A 170 1.06 -7.20 -1.91
C CYS A 170 0.69 -8.44 -1.09
N LYS A 171 0.35 -8.25 0.19
CA LYS A 171 -0.09 -9.35 1.06
C LYS A 171 -1.37 -10.00 0.56
N LEU A 172 -2.34 -9.19 0.13
CA LEU A 172 -3.60 -9.70 -0.41
C LEU A 172 -3.36 -10.48 -1.70
N CYS A 173 -2.55 -9.95 -2.62
CA CYS A 173 -2.14 -10.63 -3.85
C CYS A 173 -1.50 -11.98 -3.53
N PHE A 174 -0.52 -12.01 -2.63
CA PHE A 174 0.14 -13.24 -2.21
C PHE A 174 -0.85 -14.27 -1.66
N ALA A 175 -1.80 -13.85 -0.83
CA ALA A 175 -2.78 -14.76 -0.23
C ALA A 175 -3.77 -15.34 -1.24
N VAL A 176 -4.11 -14.60 -2.31
CA VAL A 176 -5.08 -15.06 -3.31
C VAL A 176 -4.44 -15.76 -4.51
N THR A 177 -3.14 -15.53 -4.78
CA THR A 177 -2.39 -16.18 -5.87
C THR A 177 -1.51 -17.34 -5.36
N GLY A 178 -1.11 -17.32 -4.10
CA GLY A 178 -0.20 -18.27 -3.47
C GLY A 178 -0.83 -19.62 -3.15
N ARG A 179 -0.93 -20.51 -4.15
CA ARG A 179 -1.19 -21.95 -3.93
C ARG A 179 0.07 -22.78 -3.70
N SER A 180 1.26 -22.18 -3.83
CA SER A 180 2.58 -22.80 -3.60
C SER A 180 3.33 -22.04 -2.50
N PRO A 181 3.70 -22.68 -1.38
CA PRO A 181 4.43 -22.03 -0.29
C PRO A 181 5.92 -21.78 -0.60
N SER A 182 6.42 -22.27 -1.74
CA SER A 182 7.84 -22.11 -2.09
C SER A 182 8.11 -20.72 -2.68
N ILE A 183 8.93 -19.92 -2.01
CA ILE A 183 9.43 -18.62 -2.49
C ILE A 183 10.38 -18.75 -3.70
N PHE A 184 10.88 -19.95 -3.98
CA PHE A 184 11.82 -20.23 -5.08
C PHE A 184 11.12 -20.63 -6.38
N ASP A 185 9.78 -20.67 -6.38
CA ASP A 185 9.00 -21.02 -7.56
C ASP A 185 8.87 -19.79 -8.46
N ASN A 186 9.81 -19.62 -9.39
CA ASN A 186 9.95 -18.46 -10.27
C ASN A 186 8.79 -18.25 -11.27
N LYS A 187 7.77 -19.11 -11.26
CA LYS A 187 6.60 -19.02 -12.16
C LYS A 187 5.29 -18.90 -11.39
N ARG A 188 5.24 -18.00 -10.41
CA ARG A 188 3.97 -17.61 -9.81
C ARG A 188 3.17 -16.81 -10.84
N ALA A 189 2.05 -17.37 -11.27
CA ALA A 189 1.12 -16.63 -12.11
C ALA A 189 0.57 -15.46 -11.30
N ASP A 190 0.79 -14.24 -11.79
CA ASP A 190 0.15 -13.03 -11.27
C ASP A 190 -1.00 -12.63 -12.23
N PRO A 191 -2.22 -13.17 -12.04
CA PRO A 191 -3.37 -12.80 -12.86
C PRO A 191 -3.83 -11.36 -12.63
N THR A 192 -3.33 -10.68 -11.59
CA THR A 192 -3.73 -9.31 -11.25
C THR A 192 -2.91 -8.24 -11.95
N GLY A 193 -1.72 -8.59 -12.43
CA GLY A 193 -0.76 -7.66 -13.03
C GLY A 193 -0.05 -6.74 -12.02
N LEU A 194 -0.29 -6.91 -10.72
CA LEU A 194 0.28 -6.06 -9.67
C LEU A 194 1.81 -6.08 -9.68
N THR A 195 2.41 -7.25 -9.81
CA THR A 195 3.86 -7.45 -9.77
C THR A 195 4.53 -6.71 -10.92
N ALA A 196 4.01 -6.86 -12.13
CA ALA A 196 4.53 -6.19 -13.32
C ALA A 196 4.39 -4.67 -13.21
N LEU A 197 3.27 -4.17 -12.70
CA LEU A 197 3.05 -2.73 -12.51
C LEU A 197 3.99 -2.14 -11.45
N LEU A 198 4.21 -2.84 -10.34
CA LEU A 198 5.15 -2.41 -9.30
C LEU A 198 6.59 -2.40 -9.84
N GLN A 199 6.97 -3.35 -10.70
CA GLN A 199 8.28 -3.33 -11.35
C GLN A 199 8.44 -2.17 -12.33
N SER A 200 7.43 -1.91 -13.17
CA SER A 200 7.49 -0.82 -14.15
C SER A 200 7.48 0.58 -13.53
N THR A 201 7.12 0.69 -12.25
CA THR A 201 7.06 1.96 -11.49
C THR A 201 8.18 2.08 -10.45
N ASP A 202 9.26 1.30 -10.58
CA ASP A 202 10.38 1.27 -9.63
C ASP A 202 9.92 1.12 -8.16
N LEU A 203 9.00 0.16 -7.94
CA LEU A 203 8.32 -0.08 -6.67
C LEU A 203 7.62 1.17 -6.15
N VAL A 204 6.93 1.86 -7.05
CA VAL A 204 6.18 3.11 -6.82
C VAL A 204 7.08 4.21 -6.24
N GLY A 205 8.38 4.16 -6.50
CA GLY A 205 9.34 5.13 -5.98
C GLY A 205 9.62 5.02 -4.47
N VAL A 206 9.17 3.95 -3.81
CA VAL A 206 9.40 3.77 -2.36
C VAL A 206 10.89 3.68 -2.04
N VAL A 207 11.69 3.03 -2.88
CA VAL A 207 13.15 2.96 -2.70
C VAL A 207 13.78 4.34 -2.78
N HIS A 208 13.37 5.16 -3.75
CA HIS A 208 13.79 6.56 -3.87
C HIS A 208 13.43 7.36 -2.61
N THR A 209 12.20 7.26 -2.13
CA THR A 209 11.77 7.94 -0.91
C THR A 209 12.57 7.49 0.32
N LEU A 210 12.85 6.19 0.48
CA LEU A 210 13.69 5.66 1.56
C LEU A 210 15.12 6.23 1.48
N TYR A 211 15.69 6.29 0.28
CA TYR A 211 17.00 6.87 0.05
C TYR A 211 17.04 8.33 0.49
N CYS A 212 16.06 9.14 0.07
CA CYS A 212 15.93 10.51 0.54
C CYS A 212 15.85 10.55 2.07
N ILE A 213 14.80 10.00 2.68
CA ILE A 213 14.53 10.26 4.11
C ILE A 213 15.58 9.68 5.07
N LEU A 214 16.28 8.60 4.70
CA LEU A 214 17.26 7.95 5.58
C LEU A 214 18.68 8.48 5.39
N LEU A 215 19.08 8.84 4.16
CA LEU A 215 20.45 9.23 3.85
C LEU A 215 20.65 10.75 3.80
N HIS A 216 19.60 11.56 4.00
CA HIS A 216 19.77 13.01 4.15
C HIS A 216 20.44 13.42 5.47
N SER A 217 20.44 12.57 6.51
CA SER A 217 21.15 12.83 7.78
C SER A 217 22.66 12.54 7.71
N SER A 218 23.18 12.04 6.58
CA SER A 218 24.60 11.73 6.41
C SER A 218 25.41 12.86 5.77
N SER A 219 25.06 14.13 6.00
CA SER A 219 26.09 15.17 5.94
C SER A 219 27.13 14.80 7.00
N LEU A 220 28.24 14.22 6.56
CA LEU A 220 29.35 13.71 7.36
C LEU A 220 29.58 14.62 8.58
N PRO A 221 29.60 14.08 9.81
CA PRO A 221 30.00 14.87 10.96
C PRO A 221 31.38 15.43 10.69
N GLU A 222 31.53 16.74 10.80
CA GLU A 222 32.83 17.35 10.99
C GLU A 222 33.50 16.59 12.16
N PRO A 223 34.75 16.10 12.03
CA PRO A 223 35.35 15.11 12.92
C PRO A 223 35.57 15.59 14.38
N ALA A 224 34.99 16.72 14.78
CA ALA A 224 35.12 17.34 16.09
C ALA A 224 33.85 17.34 16.95
N ALA A 225 32.68 16.90 16.47
CA ALA A 225 31.45 16.89 17.27
C ALA A 225 31.06 15.48 17.73
N GLN A 226 31.54 15.09 18.92
CA GLN A 226 31.12 13.88 19.65
C GLN A 226 29.74 14.04 20.31
N SER A 227 28.72 14.52 19.58
CA SER A 227 27.33 14.45 20.06
C SER A 227 26.67 13.17 19.55
N PRO A 228 25.83 12.48 20.34
CA PRO A 228 25.00 11.39 19.84
C PRO A 228 24.22 11.89 18.61
N GLN A 229 24.24 11.16 17.50
CA GLN A 229 23.38 11.48 16.36
C GLN A 229 21.94 11.59 16.86
N GLU A 230 21.28 12.71 16.56
CA GLU A 230 19.87 12.86 16.92
C GLU A 230 19.07 11.72 16.29
N PRO A 231 18.21 11.04 17.07
CA PRO A 231 17.39 9.96 16.53
C PRO A 231 16.45 10.51 15.47
N TYR A 232 16.23 9.73 14.39
CA TYR A 232 15.25 10.08 13.35
C TYR A 232 13.89 10.45 13.95
N ALA A 233 13.21 11.44 13.36
CA ALA A 233 11.90 11.82 13.86
C ALA A 233 10.88 10.68 13.68
N PRO A 234 9.82 10.62 14.51
CA PRO A 234 8.84 9.54 14.46
C PRO A 234 8.19 9.34 13.09
N GLY A 235 7.98 10.43 12.33
CA GLY A 235 7.42 10.39 10.99
C GLY A 235 8.32 9.62 10.00
N VAL A 236 9.63 9.90 10.00
CA VAL A 236 10.61 9.18 9.17
C VAL A 236 10.66 7.70 9.55
N ILE A 237 10.68 7.38 10.84
CA ILE A 237 10.69 5.99 11.31
C ILE A 237 9.46 5.22 10.81
N GLN A 238 8.26 5.81 10.89
CA GLN A 238 7.02 5.18 10.46
C GLN A 238 6.97 4.97 8.94
N VAL A 239 7.45 5.92 8.15
CA VAL A 239 7.54 5.76 6.69
C VAL A 239 8.57 4.69 6.35
N ALA A 240 9.75 4.74 6.96
CA ALA A 240 10.83 3.78 6.72
C ALA A 240 10.41 2.35 7.06
N LEU A 241 9.81 2.14 8.23
CA LEU A 241 9.35 0.83 8.68
C LEU A 241 8.28 0.24 7.74
N THR A 242 7.30 1.05 7.35
CA THR A 242 6.24 0.58 6.42
C THR A 242 6.79 0.36 5.01
N GLY A 243 7.75 1.18 4.55
CA GLY A 243 8.51 0.97 3.31
C GLY A 243 9.22 -0.38 3.29
N LEU A 244 9.98 -0.70 4.33
CA LEU A 244 10.65 -1.98 4.42
C LEU A 244 9.68 -3.17 4.47
N ARG A 245 8.52 -3.02 5.14
CA ARG A 245 7.46 -4.05 5.14
C ARG A 245 6.84 -4.26 3.76
N PHE A 246 6.62 -3.18 3.02
CA PHE A 246 6.18 -3.25 1.63
C PHE A 246 7.20 -3.98 0.77
N LEU A 247 8.48 -3.59 0.82
CA LEU A 247 9.56 -4.25 0.05
C LEU A 247 9.66 -5.75 0.38
N ASN A 248 9.57 -6.11 1.66
CA ASN A 248 9.56 -7.51 2.09
C ASN A 248 8.36 -8.28 1.50
N SER A 249 7.17 -7.67 1.54
CA SER A 249 5.97 -8.31 0.98
C SER A 249 6.00 -8.42 -0.53
N PHE A 250 6.63 -7.46 -1.21
CA PHE A 250 6.87 -7.55 -2.64
C PHE A 250 7.89 -8.64 -2.99
N ALA A 251 8.95 -8.80 -2.19
CA ALA A 251 9.91 -9.90 -2.36
C ALA A 251 9.26 -11.29 -2.22
N LEU A 252 8.16 -11.41 -1.47
CA LEU A 252 7.37 -12.64 -1.42
C LEU A 252 6.59 -12.90 -2.71
N LEU A 253 6.26 -11.86 -3.49
CA LEU A 253 5.60 -11.99 -4.80
C LEU A 253 6.62 -12.30 -5.89
N ASP A 254 7.69 -11.52 -5.94
CA ASP A 254 8.75 -11.66 -6.93
C ASP A 254 10.12 -11.31 -6.33
N LEU A 255 10.79 -12.34 -5.82
CA LEU A 255 12.13 -12.22 -5.28
C LEU A 255 13.16 -11.92 -6.38
N SER A 256 12.93 -12.38 -7.60
CA SER A 256 13.87 -12.23 -8.71
C SER A 256 14.07 -10.77 -9.09
N ALA A 257 13.04 -9.94 -8.89
CA ALA A 257 13.10 -8.49 -9.06
C ALA A 257 14.25 -7.81 -8.28
N PHE A 258 14.67 -8.37 -7.14
CA PHE A 258 15.79 -7.85 -6.34
C PHE A 258 17.14 -8.50 -6.66
N GLN A 259 17.13 -9.57 -7.45
CA GLN A 259 18.30 -10.40 -7.75
C GLN A 259 18.87 -10.16 -9.14
N VAL A 260 18.09 -9.56 -10.04
CA VAL A 260 18.57 -9.18 -11.37
C VAL A 260 19.55 -8.01 -11.21
N GLN A 261 20.82 -8.34 -11.39
CA GLN A 261 21.96 -7.43 -11.40
C GLN A 261 22.67 -7.53 -12.75
#